data_AF-A0A925MVB8-F1
#
_entry.id   AF-A0A925MVB8-F1
#
_cell.length_a   1.000
_cell.length_b   1.000
_cell.length_c   1.000
_cell.angle_alpha   90.00
_cell.angle_beta   90.00
_cell.angle_gamma   90.00
#
_symmetry.space_group_name_H-M   'P 1'
#
loop_
_entity.id
_entity.type
_entity.pdbx_description
1 polymer ?
#
loop_
_entity_poly.entity_id
_entity_poly.type
_entity_poly.pdbx_seq_one_letter_code
_entity_poly.pdbx_strand_id
1 'polypeptide(L)'
;MKARISGALVAAVLLAGCTPSNGESIAANEQGAATVEPVGDEQLGEHAEGAQLVTVEASAPGRPTYDPACAITEQSVAGVPLGPTLGDFAAAFPAGSRLVFRPNAMVDIGQLCLVTGGEPQICADFLSYGITEYAPDIELAQISAHGDQCRTAEGVGPGSTIEEAAAAYGRPNFSFNYDNEGREYVSFANAPQPYAFRARSEQTLAMQEEGGTWPNGEFAGDYRGIASDQNGFFETTIAYPESALWELTVTRRIPVE
;
A
#
# COMPACT_ATOMS: atom_id res chain seq x y z
N MET A 1 -28.53 31.73 50.81
CA MET A 1 -29.40 32.56 49.93
C MET A 1 -29.86 31.65 48.81
N LYS A 2 -31.12 31.17 48.78
CA LYS A 2 -32.30 31.77 48.10
C LYS A 2 -31.96 32.11 46.62
N ALA A 3 -32.66 31.66 45.58
CA ALA A 3 -33.97 31.01 45.47
C ALA A 3 -34.12 30.29 44.11
N ARG A 4 -35.05 29.32 44.10
CA ARG A 4 -35.63 28.63 42.93
C ARG A 4 -36.46 29.59 42.07
N ILE A 5 -36.61 29.29 40.77
CA ILE A 5 -37.88 29.45 40.05
C ILE A 5 -38.10 28.23 39.15
N SER A 6 -39.19 27.52 39.44
CA SER A 6 -39.85 26.54 38.58
C SER A 6 -40.86 27.26 37.67
N GLY A 7 -41.09 26.71 36.48
CA GLY A 7 -42.24 27.03 35.64
C GLY A 7 -42.54 25.84 34.73
N ALA A 8 -43.71 25.22 34.95
CA ALA A 8 -44.19 24.00 34.33
C ALA A 8 -45.42 24.27 33.44
N LEU A 9 -45.95 23.18 32.84
CA LEU A 9 -47.32 22.97 32.31
C LEU A 9 -47.54 23.49 30.86
N VAL A 10 -48.20 22.84 29.88
CA VAL A 10 -49.25 21.78 29.72
C VAL A 10 -49.17 21.30 28.24
N ALA A 11 -48.99 20.02 27.86
CA ALA A 11 -49.92 18.88 27.64
C ALA A 11 -51.11 19.05 26.65
N ALA A 12 -51.14 18.26 25.56
CA ALA A 12 -52.32 17.61 24.89
C ALA A 12 -51.85 17.07 23.51
N VAL A 13 -51.69 15.75 23.28
CA VAL A 13 -52.66 14.67 22.99
C VAL A 13 -53.48 14.88 21.71
N LEU A 14 -53.33 13.95 20.74
CA LEU A 14 -54.32 13.32 19.83
C LEU A 14 -53.54 12.39 18.86
N LEU A 15 -53.57 11.07 19.06
CA LEU A 15 -54.43 10.04 18.45
C LEU A 15 -53.95 9.47 17.09
N ALA A 16 -53.68 8.15 17.14
CA ALA A 16 -53.99 7.10 16.16
C ALA A 16 -53.37 7.11 14.75
N GLY A 17 -52.67 6.02 14.44
CA GLY A 17 -52.33 5.61 13.08
C GLY A 17 -51.35 4.46 13.06
N CYS A 18 -51.81 3.23 13.33
CA CYS A 18 -51.06 2.04 12.97
C CYS A 18 -51.06 1.88 11.45
N THR A 19 -49.89 1.89 10.83
CA THR A 19 -49.67 1.32 9.50
C THR A 19 -48.33 0.58 9.54
N PRO A 20 -48.26 -0.71 9.15
CA PRO A 20 -47.00 -1.39 8.96
C PRO A 20 -46.36 -0.84 7.69
N SER A 21 -45.33 0.00 7.85
CA SER A 21 -44.47 0.41 6.74
C SER A 21 -43.55 -0.76 6.43
N ASN A 22 -43.75 -1.30 5.23
CA ASN A 22 -42.92 -2.27 4.53
C ASN A 22 -41.43 -2.17 4.87
N GLY A 23 -40.81 -3.33 5.05
CA GLY A 23 -39.37 -3.45 5.15
C GLY A 23 -38.70 -2.87 3.91
N GLU A 24 -37.98 -1.77 4.11
CA GLU A 24 -36.79 -1.49 3.31
C GLU A 24 -35.69 -2.38 3.86
N SER A 25 -35.53 -3.52 3.21
CA SER A 25 -34.22 -4.16 3.14
C SER A 25 -33.27 -3.10 2.59
N ILE A 26 -32.34 -2.63 3.43
CA ILE A 26 -31.11 -2.03 2.93
C ILE A 26 -30.52 -3.10 2.01
N ALA A 27 -30.58 -2.84 0.70
CA ALA A 27 -29.94 -3.70 -0.28
C ALA A 27 -28.49 -3.80 0.16
N ALA A 28 -28.06 -5.00 0.55
CA ALA A 28 -26.65 -5.33 0.60
C ALA A 28 -26.10 -4.90 -0.76
N ASN A 29 -25.19 -3.94 -0.72
CA ASN A 29 -24.43 -3.54 -1.89
C ASN A 29 -23.75 -4.83 -2.36
N GLU A 30 -24.26 -5.45 -3.44
CA GLU A 30 -23.63 -6.60 -4.09
C GLU A 30 -22.31 -6.08 -4.68
N GLN A 31 -21.31 -5.96 -3.82
CA GLN A 31 -19.93 -5.74 -4.20
C GLN A 31 -19.55 -6.87 -5.13
N GLY A 32 -19.01 -6.51 -6.28
CA GLY A 32 -18.83 -7.42 -7.40
C GLY A 32 -18.17 -8.73 -7.01
N ALA A 33 -18.71 -9.84 -7.53
CA ALA A 33 -18.16 -11.15 -7.30
C ALA A 33 -16.76 -11.24 -7.94
N ALA A 34 -15.73 -11.49 -7.14
CA ALA A 34 -14.42 -11.87 -7.65
C ALA A 34 -14.37 -13.40 -7.74
N THR A 35 -13.86 -13.91 -8.86
CA THR A 35 -13.61 -15.35 -9.00
C THR A 35 -12.18 -15.64 -8.58
N VAL A 36 -12.02 -16.54 -7.61
CA VAL A 36 -10.73 -16.93 -7.05
C VAL A 36 -10.36 -18.31 -7.58
N GLU A 37 -9.19 -18.42 -8.19
CA GLU A 37 -8.63 -19.68 -8.67
C GLU A 37 -7.22 -19.88 -8.08
N PRO A 38 -6.82 -21.10 -7.70
CA PRO A 38 -5.44 -21.36 -7.30
C PRO A 38 -4.49 -21.17 -8.49
N VAL A 39 -3.31 -20.58 -8.26
CA VAL A 39 -2.33 -20.40 -9.33
C VAL A 39 -1.44 -21.63 -9.43
N GLY A 40 -1.26 -22.18 -10.63
CA GLY A 40 -0.28 -23.24 -10.86
C GLY A 40 1.14 -22.69 -10.86
N ASP A 41 2.10 -23.49 -10.36
CA ASP A 41 3.52 -23.13 -10.18
C ASP A 41 4.19 -22.54 -11.44
N GLU A 42 3.74 -22.93 -12.63
CA GLU A 42 4.32 -22.45 -13.91
C GLU A 42 4.03 -20.97 -14.22
N GLN A 43 3.08 -20.32 -13.52
CA GLN A 43 2.60 -18.98 -13.90
C GLN A 43 3.12 -17.82 -13.04
N LEU A 44 3.91 -18.07 -11.99
CA LEU A 44 4.29 -17.03 -11.01
C LEU A 44 5.76 -17.03 -10.55
N GLY A 45 6.63 -17.90 -11.08
CA GLY A 45 8.03 -17.99 -10.63
C GLY A 45 8.16 -18.56 -9.20
N GLU A 46 9.40 -18.61 -8.67
CA GLU A 46 9.74 -19.31 -7.42
C GLU A 46 9.14 -18.71 -6.12
N HIS A 47 8.40 -17.60 -6.20
CA HIS A 47 7.82 -16.90 -5.03
C HIS A 47 6.29 -17.10 -4.88
N ALA A 48 5.75 -18.19 -5.42
CA ALA A 48 4.31 -18.38 -5.60
C ALA A 48 3.61 -19.26 -4.53
N GLU A 49 4.32 -19.75 -3.50
CA GLU A 49 3.72 -20.69 -2.55
C GLU A 49 2.53 -20.04 -1.81
N GLY A 50 1.32 -20.59 -2.03
CA GLY A 50 0.07 -20.08 -1.45
C GLY A 50 -0.54 -18.88 -2.18
N ALA A 51 -0.02 -18.48 -3.35
CA ALA A 51 -0.62 -17.43 -4.14
C ALA A 51 -1.96 -17.85 -4.77
N GLN A 52 -2.90 -16.90 -4.85
CA GLN A 52 -4.21 -17.08 -5.46
C GLN A 52 -4.39 -16.11 -6.63
N LEU A 53 -4.97 -16.59 -7.72
CA LEU A 53 -5.36 -15.75 -8.84
C LEU A 53 -6.73 -15.17 -8.51
N VAL A 54 -6.80 -13.86 -8.44
CA VAL A 54 -8.05 -13.15 -8.29
C VAL A 54 -8.38 -12.56 -9.65
N THR A 55 -9.39 -13.12 -10.30
CA THR A 55 -9.96 -12.52 -11.50
C THR A 55 -11.08 -11.60 -11.07
N VAL A 56 -10.92 -10.31 -11.36
CA VAL A 56 -11.97 -9.32 -11.14
C VAL A 56 -13.01 -9.53 -12.24
N GLU A 57 -14.17 -10.07 -11.86
CA GLU A 57 -15.32 -10.01 -12.77
C GLU A 57 -15.83 -8.57 -12.80
N ALA A 58 -16.23 -8.10 -13.98
CA ALA A 58 -16.89 -6.80 -14.10
C ALA A 58 -18.19 -6.85 -13.29
N SER A 59 -18.23 -6.24 -12.11
CA SER A 59 -19.44 -6.25 -11.30
C SER A 59 -19.64 -5.01 -10.43
N ALA A 60 -19.13 -3.85 -10.86
CA ALA A 60 -19.61 -2.57 -10.33
C ALA A 60 -19.93 -1.58 -11.46
N PRO A 61 -20.97 -0.74 -11.34
CA PRO A 61 -21.32 0.30 -12.31
C PRO A 61 -20.33 1.49 -12.35
N GLY A 62 -19.23 1.42 -11.59
CA GLY A 62 -18.13 2.37 -11.65
C GLY A 62 -17.26 2.13 -12.87
N ARG A 63 -16.83 3.20 -13.55
CA ARG A 63 -15.79 3.08 -14.57
C ARG A 63 -14.47 2.72 -13.86
N PRO A 64 -13.70 1.75 -14.37
CA PRO A 64 -12.33 1.52 -13.93
C PRO A 64 -11.57 2.84 -13.89
N THR A 65 -10.84 3.08 -12.80
CA THR A 65 -10.02 4.28 -12.64
C THR A 65 -8.55 4.03 -12.94
N TYR A 66 -8.16 2.76 -13.09
CA TYR A 66 -6.81 2.38 -13.47
C TYR A 66 -6.38 3.04 -14.80
N ASP A 67 -5.26 3.76 -14.74
CA ASP A 67 -4.62 4.42 -15.86
C ASP A 67 -3.23 3.81 -16.10
N PRO A 68 -2.99 3.16 -17.26
CA PRO A 68 -1.70 2.55 -17.59
C PRO A 68 -0.56 3.57 -17.72
N ALA A 69 -0.84 4.88 -17.82
CA ALA A 69 0.19 5.91 -17.73
C ALA A 69 0.82 6.00 -16.32
N CYS A 70 0.18 5.38 -15.32
CA CYS A 70 0.67 5.18 -13.96
C CYS A 70 1.18 6.45 -13.24
N ALA A 71 0.37 7.51 -13.28
CA ALA A 71 0.65 8.69 -12.46
C ALA A 71 0.52 8.37 -10.95
N ILE A 72 1.50 8.82 -10.16
CA ILE A 72 1.54 8.69 -8.70
C ILE A 72 1.19 10.05 -8.09
N THR A 73 0.22 10.05 -7.18
CA THR A 73 -0.19 11.22 -6.40
C THR A 73 -0.24 10.87 -4.91
N GLU A 74 -0.40 11.87 -4.05
CA GLU A 74 -0.60 11.67 -2.60
C GLU A 74 -1.84 10.82 -2.25
N GLN A 75 -2.76 10.61 -3.20
CA GLN A 75 -4.04 9.94 -2.96
C GLN A 75 -4.29 8.72 -3.86
N SER A 76 -3.42 8.46 -4.84
CA SER A 76 -3.63 7.39 -5.82
C SER A 76 -2.34 6.94 -6.49
N VAL A 77 -2.32 5.68 -6.92
CA VAL A 77 -1.31 5.16 -7.86
C VAL A 77 -2.03 4.70 -9.11
N ALA A 78 -1.60 5.15 -10.29
CA ALA A 78 -2.24 4.80 -11.57
C ALA A 78 -3.75 5.11 -11.60
N GLY A 79 -4.18 6.22 -10.97
CA GLY A 79 -5.60 6.55 -10.83
C GLY A 79 -6.39 5.62 -9.90
N VAL A 80 -5.77 4.59 -9.31
CA VAL A 80 -6.37 3.75 -8.27
C VAL A 80 -6.26 4.49 -6.94
N PRO A 81 -7.40 4.93 -6.34
CA PRO A 81 -7.37 5.66 -5.08
C PRO A 81 -6.98 4.73 -3.93
N LEU A 82 -6.42 5.30 -2.85
CA LEU A 82 -6.27 4.58 -1.57
C LEU A 82 -7.64 4.36 -0.92
N GLY A 83 -8.43 3.45 -1.48
CA GLY A 83 -9.72 3.00 -0.94
C GLY A 83 -9.55 2.16 0.32
N PRO A 84 -10.62 1.95 1.12
CA PRO A 84 -10.57 1.23 2.39
C PRO A 84 -10.16 -0.24 2.26
N THR A 85 -10.55 -0.95 1.20
CA THR A 85 -10.37 -2.42 1.14
C THR A 85 -9.73 -2.94 -0.14
N LEU A 86 -9.34 -4.23 -0.14
CA LEU A 86 -8.88 -4.93 -1.34
C LEU A 86 -9.97 -5.02 -2.43
N GLY A 87 -11.25 -5.06 -2.05
CA GLY A 87 -12.37 -5.02 -2.98
C GLY A 87 -12.43 -3.70 -3.74
N ASP A 88 -12.17 -2.57 -3.09
CA ASP A 88 -12.10 -1.26 -3.76
C ASP A 88 -10.91 -1.18 -4.71
N PHE A 89 -9.76 -1.71 -4.29
CA PHE A 89 -8.58 -1.82 -5.16
C PHE A 89 -8.90 -2.68 -6.39
N ALA A 90 -9.48 -3.87 -6.21
CA ALA A 90 -9.85 -4.76 -7.30
C ALA A 90 -10.85 -4.12 -8.27
N ALA A 91 -11.85 -3.41 -7.77
CA ALA A 91 -12.87 -2.73 -8.57
C ALA A 91 -12.32 -1.55 -9.41
N ALA A 92 -11.12 -1.05 -9.12
CA ALA A 92 -10.50 0.03 -9.89
C ALA A 92 -9.97 -0.44 -11.25
N PHE A 93 -9.83 -1.75 -11.47
CA PHE A 93 -9.27 -2.32 -12.70
C PHE A 93 -10.35 -2.73 -13.71
N PRO A 94 -10.02 -2.75 -15.01
CA PRO A 94 -10.89 -3.30 -16.04
C PRO A 94 -11.25 -4.77 -15.78
N ALA A 95 -12.41 -5.17 -16.30
CA ALA A 95 -12.83 -6.57 -16.29
C ALA A 95 -11.77 -7.48 -16.93
N GLY A 96 -11.48 -8.61 -16.30
CA GLY A 96 -10.48 -9.57 -16.79
C GLY A 96 -9.03 -9.15 -16.53
N SER A 97 -8.79 -8.07 -15.78
CA SER A 97 -7.48 -7.81 -15.20
C SER A 97 -7.07 -8.96 -14.28
N ARG A 98 -5.80 -9.39 -14.42
CA ARG A 98 -5.21 -10.46 -13.62
C ARG A 98 -4.63 -9.85 -12.35
N LEU A 99 -5.30 -10.06 -11.23
CA LEU A 99 -4.76 -9.71 -9.92
C LEU A 99 -4.23 -10.97 -9.24
N VAL A 100 -3.09 -10.85 -8.57
CA VAL A 100 -2.46 -11.96 -7.85
C VAL A 100 -2.46 -11.64 -6.37
N PHE A 101 -3.20 -12.43 -5.61
CA PHE A 101 -3.25 -12.36 -4.16
C PHE A 101 -2.13 -13.21 -3.57
N ARG A 102 -1.32 -12.60 -2.70
CA ARG A 102 -0.18 -13.21 -2.01
C ARG A 102 -0.35 -12.94 -0.52
N PRO A 103 -0.88 -13.88 0.27
CA PRO A 103 -1.08 -13.65 1.70
C PRO A 103 0.23 -13.45 2.46
N ASN A 104 1.34 -13.97 1.93
CA ASN A 104 2.67 -13.89 2.55
C ASN A 104 3.68 -13.26 1.57
N ALA A 105 3.44 -12.03 1.13
CA ALA A 105 4.37 -11.33 0.24
C ALA A 105 5.66 -10.94 0.96
N MET A 106 5.55 -10.57 2.23
CA MET A 106 6.65 -10.48 3.19
C MET A 106 6.11 -10.80 4.59
N VAL A 107 6.97 -10.84 5.60
CA VAL A 107 6.51 -11.05 6.99
C VAL A 107 5.47 -10.00 7.34
N ASP A 108 4.35 -10.46 7.89
CA ASP A 108 3.20 -9.67 8.32
C ASP A 108 2.50 -8.81 7.25
N ILE A 109 2.94 -8.88 5.99
CA ILE A 109 2.33 -8.14 4.87
C ILE A 109 1.94 -9.09 3.74
N GLY A 110 0.67 -9.02 3.39
CA GLY A 110 0.15 -9.62 2.17
C GLY A 110 -0.04 -8.57 1.08
N GLN A 111 -0.20 -9.04 -0.16
CA GLN A 111 -0.37 -8.19 -1.33
C GLN A 111 -1.47 -8.68 -2.26
N LEU A 112 -2.15 -7.74 -2.91
CA LEU A 112 -2.95 -7.98 -4.11
C LEU A 112 -2.39 -7.13 -5.24
N CYS A 113 -1.76 -7.76 -6.23
CA CYS A 113 -1.01 -7.05 -7.26
C CYS A 113 -1.64 -7.19 -8.65
N LEU A 114 -1.66 -6.08 -9.41
CA LEU A 114 -1.75 -6.18 -10.87
C LEU A 114 -0.41 -6.70 -11.39
N VAL A 115 -0.44 -7.83 -12.10
CA VAL A 115 0.76 -8.44 -12.69
C VAL A 115 0.70 -8.33 -14.21
N THR A 116 1.74 -7.75 -14.82
CA THR A 116 1.90 -7.62 -16.27
C THR A 116 3.25 -8.18 -16.68
N GLY A 117 3.28 -9.07 -17.68
CA GLY A 117 4.53 -9.69 -18.13
C GLY A 117 5.22 -10.57 -17.08
N GLY A 118 4.50 -11.01 -16.04
CA GLY A 118 5.04 -11.77 -14.91
C GLY A 118 5.46 -10.91 -13.72
N GLU A 119 5.56 -9.59 -13.89
CA GLU A 119 6.04 -8.67 -12.85
C GLU A 119 4.91 -7.85 -12.23
N PRO A 120 4.95 -7.60 -10.90
CA PRO A 120 4.02 -6.70 -10.25
C PRO A 120 4.20 -5.28 -10.81
N GLN A 121 3.08 -4.62 -11.11
CA GLN A 121 3.08 -3.23 -11.57
C GLN A 121 2.69 -2.29 -10.44
N ILE A 122 1.55 -2.60 -9.81
CA ILE A 122 1.02 -1.92 -8.63
C ILE A 122 0.39 -2.95 -7.70
N CYS A 123 0.53 -2.76 -6.39
CA CYS A 123 0.02 -3.68 -5.37
C CYS A 123 -0.73 -2.91 -4.29
N ALA A 124 -1.85 -3.46 -3.83
CA ALA A 124 -2.42 -3.13 -2.54
C ALA A 124 -1.73 -3.99 -1.48
N ASP A 125 -1.14 -3.35 -0.46
CA ASP A 125 -0.52 -4.04 0.66
C ASP A 125 -1.47 -4.02 1.86
N PHE A 126 -1.50 -5.11 2.63
CA PHE A 126 -2.35 -5.28 3.81
C PHE A 126 -1.63 -6.08 4.89
N LEU A 127 -2.06 -5.95 6.16
CA LEU A 127 -1.52 -6.75 7.26
C LEU A 127 -2.03 -8.20 7.15
N SER A 128 -1.14 -9.18 7.04
CA SER A 128 -1.51 -10.57 6.73
C SER A 128 -1.84 -11.46 7.93
N TYR A 129 -1.92 -10.92 9.14
CA TYR A 129 -2.13 -11.69 10.37
C TYR A 129 -3.37 -12.60 10.29
N GLY A 130 -3.15 -13.90 10.12
CA GLY A 130 -4.22 -14.91 10.03
C GLY A 130 -5.01 -14.89 8.72
N ILE A 131 -4.54 -14.16 7.71
CA ILE A 131 -5.15 -14.09 6.37
C ILE A 131 -4.43 -15.08 5.47
N THR A 132 -5.17 -16.07 4.95
CA THR A 132 -4.63 -17.08 4.02
C THR A 132 -5.32 -17.08 2.67
N GLU A 133 -6.45 -16.37 2.54
CA GLU A 133 -7.27 -16.34 1.34
C GLU A 133 -7.75 -14.91 1.06
N TYR A 134 -8.01 -14.62 -0.22
CA TYR A 134 -8.55 -13.33 -0.61
C TYR A 134 -9.96 -13.14 -0.06
N ALA A 135 -10.22 -11.96 0.51
CA ALA A 135 -11.55 -11.47 0.81
C ALA A 135 -11.63 -9.96 0.47
N PRO A 136 -12.74 -9.49 -0.13
CA PRO A 136 -12.86 -8.11 -0.60
C PRO A 136 -12.94 -7.07 0.53
N ASP A 137 -13.23 -7.50 1.75
CA ASP A 137 -13.34 -6.65 2.95
C ASP A 137 -12.02 -6.50 3.73
N ILE A 138 -10.94 -7.16 3.29
CA ILE A 138 -9.60 -6.97 3.87
C ILE A 138 -9.19 -5.50 3.74
N GLU A 139 -8.82 -4.89 4.86
CA GLU A 139 -8.39 -3.50 4.92
C GLU A 139 -7.05 -3.30 4.22
N LEU A 140 -7.01 -2.32 3.31
CA LEU A 140 -5.80 -1.90 2.62
C LEU A 140 -5.00 -0.97 3.56
N ALA A 141 -3.70 -1.23 3.70
CA ALA A 141 -2.80 -0.36 4.44
C ALA A 141 -2.21 0.74 3.55
N GLN A 142 -1.79 0.36 2.35
CA GLN A 142 -1.10 1.25 1.39
C GLN A 142 -1.16 0.70 -0.04
N ILE A 143 -0.78 1.52 -1.02
CA ILE A 143 -0.59 1.08 -2.41
C ILE A 143 0.87 1.31 -2.79
N SER A 144 1.53 0.27 -3.29
CA SER A 144 2.92 0.30 -3.77
C SER A 144 2.97 0.25 -5.30
N ALA A 145 3.85 1.06 -5.88
CA ALA A 145 4.18 1.09 -7.30
C ALA A 145 5.53 0.44 -7.53
N HIS A 146 5.59 -0.48 -8.49
CA HIS A 146 6.77 -1.28 -8.84
C HIS A 146 7.16 -1.11 -10.31
N GLY A 147 6.19 -0.80 -11.18
CA GLY A 147 6.43 -0.65 -12.61
C GLY A 147 7.23 0.60 -12.98
N ASP A 148 8.23 0.42 -13.85
CA ASP A 148 9.13 1.48 -14.34
C ASP A 148 8.42 2.61 -15.08
N GLN A 149 7.17 2.46 -15.49
CA GLN A 149 6.37 3.54 -16.07
C GLN A 149 5.76 4.48 -15.01
N CYS A 150 5.71 4.07 -13.74
CA CYS A 150 5.00 4.80 -12.71
C CYS A 150 5.77 6.02 -12.23
N ARG A 151 5.17 7.22 -12.28
CA ARG A 151 5.86 8.49 -12.04
C ARG A 151 5.03 9.48 -11.23
N THR A 152 5.67 10.15 -10.29
CA THR A 152 5.17 11.37 -9.65
C THR A 152 5.18 12.56 -10.62
N ALA A 153 4.56 13.69 -10.23
CA ALA A 153 4.56 14.90 -11.05
C ALA A 153 5.98 15.46 -11.29
N GLU A 154 6.89 15.17 -10.36
CA GLU A 154 8.30 15.52 -10.37
C GLU A 154 9.14 14.54 -11.20
N GLY A 155 8.54 13.48 -11.75
CA GLY A 155 9.22 12.49 -12.58
C GLY A 155 9.95 11.40 -11.80
N VAL A 156 9.76 11.31 -10.47
CA VAL A 156 10.35 10.28 -9.62
C VAL A 156 9.44 9.06 -9.52
N GLY A 157 10.00 7.86 -9.60
CA GLY A 157 9.31 6.58 -9.36
C GLY A 157 10.27 5.38 -9.44
N PRO A 158 9.76 4.14 -9.54
CA PRO A 158 10.60 2.96 -9.76
C PRO A 158 11.50 3.14 -10.99
N GLY A 159 12.77 2.78 -10.83
CA GLY A 159 13.85 2.97 -11.81
C GLY A 159 14.59 4.31 -11.72
N SER A 160 14.05 5.32 -11.04
CA SER A 160 14.77 6.59 -10.81
C SER A 160 15.99 6.36 -9.91
N THR A 161 17.10 7.03 -10.19
CA THR A 161 18.28 6.98 -9.31
C THR A 161 18.04 7.79 -8.03
N ILE A 162 18.83 7.51 -6.99
CA ILE A 162 18.84 8.36 -5.78
C ILE A 162 19.22 9.80 -6.14
N GLU A 163 20.14 10.02 -7.08
CA GLU A 163 20.51 11.35 -7.53
C GLU A 163 19.33 12.10 -8.17
N GLU A 164 18.59 11.46 -9.07
CA GLU A 164 17.39 12.04 -9.70
C GLU A 164 16.31 12.36 -8.66
N ALA A 165 16.04 11.43 -7.75
CA ALA A 165 15.08 11.64 -6.69
C ALA A 165 15.51 12.75 -5.72
N ALA A 166 16.81 12.84 -5.41
CA ALA A 166 17.36 13.89 -4.56
C ALA A 166 17.33 15.27 -5.23
N ALA A 167 17.48 15.34 -6.56
CA ALA A 167 17.31 16.58 -7.31
C ALA A 167 15.87 17.10 -7.23
N ALA A 168 14.87 16.21 -7.22
CA ALA A 168 13.46 16.55 -7.08
C ALA A 168 13.04 16.87 -5.64
N TYR A 169 13.41 16.02 -4.68
CA TYR A 169 12.89 16.05 -3.32
C TYR A 169 13.92 16.44 -2.25
N GLY A 170 15.14 16.80 -2.63
CA GLY A 170 16.20 17.20 -1.71
C GLY A 170 16.93 16.00 -1.10
N ARG A 171 17.74 16.27 -0.06
CA ARG A 171 18.68 15.28 0.48
C ARG A 171 17.96 13.99 0.92
N PRO A 172 18.45 12.80 0.52
CA PRO A 172 17.90 11.53 0.98
C PRO A 172 18.32 11.25 2.43
N ASN A 173 17.49 10.47 3.10
CA ASN A 173 17.76 9.90 4.40
C ASN A 173 17.36 8.43 4.38
N PHE A 174 18.31 7.56 4.70
CA PHE A 174 18.18 6.12 4.68
C PHE A 174 18.13 5.62 6.11
N SER A 175 17.25 4.66 6.36
CA SER A 175 17.13 4.05 7.67
C SER A 175 16.78 2.58 7.59
N PHE A 176 17.31 1.77 8.50
CA PHE A 176 16.86 0.39 8.71
C PHE A 176 16.88 0.02 10.20
N ASN A 177 16.15 -1.04 10.55
CA ASN A 177 16.13 -1.63 11.90
C ASN A 177 16.09 -3.16 11.80
N TYR A 178 16.92 -3.86 12.57
CA TYR A 178 16.89 -5.33 12.65
C TYR A 178 15.59 -5.88 13.25
N ASP A 179 14.92 -5.14 14.13
CA ASP A 179 13.59 -5.50 14.64
C ASP A 179 12.52 -5.47 13.54
N ASN A 180 12.77 -4.71 12.46
CA ASN A 180 11.94 -4.68 11.25
C ASN A 180 12.63 -5.44 10.10
N GLU A 181 13.14 -6.63 10.41
CA GLU A 181 13.79 -7.53 9.47
C GLU A 181 14.98 -6.90 8.71
N GLY A 182 15.61 -5.85 9.23
CA GLY A 182 16.73 -5.20 8.57
C GLY A 182 16.37 -4.54 7.24
N ARG A 183 15.11 -4.15 7.03
CA ARG A 183 14.65 -3.52 5.77
C ARG A 183 15.06 -2.05 5.73
N GLU A 184 15.67 -1.64 4.63
CA GLU A 184 15.98 -0.23 4.38
C GLU A 184 14.78 0.52 3.78
N TYR A 185 14.56 1.73 4.27
CA TYR A 185 13.64 2.72 3.74
C TYR A 185 14.39 4.00 3.40
N VAL A 186 13.88 4.72 2.41
CA VAL A 186 14.39 6.02 1.99
C VAL A 186 13.30 7.06 2.13
N SER A 187 13.67 8.20 2.70
CA SER A 187 12.87 9.42 2.71
C SER A 187 13.66 10.57 2.11
N PHE A 188 12.96 11.57 1.58
CA PHE A 188 13.58 12.77 1.03
C PHE A 188 12.99 14.00 1.69
N ALA A 189 13.83 15.02 1.93
CA ALA A 189 13.48 16.18 2.76
C ALA A 189 12.17 16.91 2.35
N ASN A 190 11.87 16.94 1.05
CA ASN A 190 10.73 17.64 0.47
C ASN A 190 9.74 16.70 -0.23
N ALA A 191 9.88 15.37 -0.09
CA ALA A 191 8.90 14.45 -0.63
C ALA A 191 7.56 14.62 0.13
N PRO A 192 6.42 14.51 -0.56
CA PRO A 192 5.12 14.45 0.11
C PRO A 192 5.10 13.39 1.20
N GLN A 193 4.58 13.75 2.37
CA GLN A 193 4.54 12.87 3.55
C GLN A 193 3.92 11.47 3.32
N PRO A 194 2.89 11.30 2.46
CA PRO A 194 2.36 9.97 2.15
C PRO A 194 3.34 9.04 1.43
N TYR A 195 4.42 9.57 0.85
CA TYR A 195 5.37 8.79 0.07
C TYR A 195 6.43 8.15 0.96
N ALA A 196 6.59 6.85 0.79
CA ALA A 196 7.73 6.09 1.27
C ALA A 196 8.42 5.44 0.07
N PHE A 197 9.75 5.33 0.12
CA PHE A 197 10.54 4.79 -0.97
C PHE A 197 11.39 3.64 -0.47
N ARG A 198 11.65 2.67 -1.36
CA ARG A 198 12.69 1.67 -1.16
C ARG A 198 13.64 1.70 -2.35
N ALA A 199 14.91 1.55 -2.03
CA ALA A 199 15.99 1.58 -2.99
C ALA A 199 16.78 0.28 -2.92
N ARG A 200 17.53 0.02 -3.99
CA ARG A 200 18.40 -1.13 -4.10
C ARG A 200 19.69 -0.75 -4.80
N SER A 201 20.76 -1.47 -4.50
CA SER A 201 22.07 -1.23 -5.08
C SER A 201 22.74 -2.55 -5.45
N GLU A 202 23.06 -2.72 -6.73
CA GLU A 202 23.88 -3.83 -7.20
C GLU A 202 25.26 -3.85 -6.54
N GLN A 203 25.78 -2.69 -6.10
CA GLN A 203 27.05 -2.62 -5.38
C GLN A 203 26.97 -3.31 -4.02
N THR A 204 25.80 -3.27 -3.37
CA THR A 204 25.61 -3.83 -2.03
C THR A 204 25.29 -5.32 -2.03
N LEU A 205 24.72 -5.83 -3.13
CA LEU A 205 24.61 -7.28 -3.38
C LEU A 205 25.98 -7.96 -3.24
N ALA A 206 26.99 -7.41 -3.91
CA ALA A 206 28.35 -7.94 -3.85
C ALA A 206 28.96 -7.87 -2.43
N MET A 207 28.62 -6.84 -1.67
CA MET A 207 29.11 -6.66 -0.29
C MET A 207 28.50 -7.66 0.71
N GLN A 208 27.28 -8.14 0.46
CA GLN A 208 26.65 -9.16 1.31
C GLN A 208 27.31 -10.53 1.16
N GLU A 209 27.75 -10.87 -0.06
CA GLU A 209 28.48 -12.12 -0.32
C GLU A 209 29.81 -12.19 0.45
N GLU A 210 30.35 -11.04 0.86
CA GLU A 210 31.58 -10.92 1.65
C GLU A 210 31.37 -11.02 3.18
N GLY A 211 30.14 -11.27 3.65
CA GLY A 211 29.85 -11.60 5.06
C GLY A 211 29.69 -10.40 6.00
N GLY A 212 29.32 -9.22 5.48
CA GLY A 212 29.08 -8.04 6.29
C GLY A 212 27.75 -8.06 7.07
N THR A 213 27.71 -7.44 8.26
CA THR A 213 26.50 -7.22 9.06
C THR A 213 25.78 -5.96 8.56
N TRP A 214 24.97 -6.12 7.51
CA TRP A 214 24.28 -5.03 6.81
C TRP A 214 22.76 -5.24 6.83
N PRO A 215 21.93 -4.31 6.30
CA PRO A 215 20.52 -4.57 6.02
C PRO A 215 20.31 -5.94 5.37
N ASN A 216 19.15 -6.55 5.58
CA ASN A 216 18.80 -7.77 4.86
C ASN A 216 18.43 -7.42 3.42
N GLY A 217 19.16 -7.98 2.46
CA GLY A 217 19.00 -7.70 1.03
C GLY A 217 19.67 -6.40 0.58
N GLU A 218 19.46 -6.04 -0.68
CA GLU A 218 20.09 -4.88 -1.32
C GLU A 218 19.72 -3.57 -0.60
N PHE A 219 20.68 -2.65 -0.48
CA PHE A 219 20.48 -1.35 0.17
C PHE A 219 21.22 -0.24 -0.58
N ALA A 220 20.79 1.01 -0.44
CA ALA A 220 21.34 2.17 -1.14
C ALA A 220 22.07 3.14 -0.20
N GLY A 221 21.85 3.06 1.10
CA GLY A 221 22.59 3.84 2.10
C GLY A 221 24.01 3.32 2.34
N ASP A 222 24.98 4.22 2.51
CA ASP A 222 26.30 3.83 3.01
C ASP A 222 26.31 3.88 4.55
N TYR A 223 26.31 2.69 5.15
CA TYR A 223 26.33 2.50 6.60
C TYR A 223 27.73 2.22 7.17
N ARG A 224 28.79 2.34 6.37
CA ARG A 224 30.15 2.07 6.86
C ARG A 224 30.53 3.05 7.95
N GLY A 225 30.79 2.51 9.14
CA GLY A 225 31.13 3.29 10.32
C GLY A 225 29.93 3.94 11.02
N ILE A 226 28.70 3.61 10.62
CA ILE A 226 27.49 4.02 11.33
C ILE A 226 27.25 3.04 12.48
N ALA A 227 27.12 3.56 13.70
CA ALA A 227 26.72 2.78 14.86
C ALA A 227 25.20 2.76 14.98
N SER A 228 24.63 1.64 15.41
CA SER A 228 23.21 1.60 15.77
C SER A 228 22.92 2.49 16.98
N ASP A 229 21.69 2.93 17.09
CA ASP A 229 21.17 3.41 18.36
C ASP A 229 20.96 2.24 19.35
N GLN A 230 20.37 2.54 20.52
CA GLN A 230 20.09 1.55 21.56
C GLN A 230 19.02 0.51 21.17
N ASN A 231 18.28 0.77 20.09
CA ASN A 231 17.19 -0.07 19.59
C ASN A 231 17.58 -0.81 18.31
N GLY A 232 18.86 -0.82 17.92
CA GLY A 232 19.28 -1.46 16.67
C GLY A 232 18.85 -0.70 15.40
N PHE A 233 18.50 0.58 15.52
CA PHE A 233 18.17 1.46 14.41
C PHE A 233 19.43 2.13 13.86
N PHE A 234 19.53 2.20 12.54
CA PHE A 234 20.64 2.81 11.81
C PHE A 234 20.10 3.87 10.85
N GLU A 235 20.85 4.97 10.71
CA GLU A 235 20.48 6.07 9.84
C GLU A 235 21.71 6.64 9.13
N THR A 236 21.57 6.97 7.84
CA THR A 236 22.62 7.63 7.07
C THR A 236 22.02 8.57 6.03
N THR A 237 22.71 9.66 5.72
CA THR A 237 22.38 10.53 4.58
C THR A 237 23.31 10.32 3.39
N ILE A 238 24.24 9.36 3.51
CA ILE A 238 25.20 9.04 2.45
C ILE A 238 24.58 7.94 1.60
N ALA A 239 24.48 8.18 0.31
CA ALA A 239 23.93 7.23 -0.65
C ALA A 239 25.02 6.69 -1.57
N TYR A 240 24.80 5.51 -2.11
CA TYR A 240 25.32 5.13 -3.41
C TYR A 240 24.45 5.83 -4.48
N PRO A 241 24.96 6.82 -5.22
CA PRO A 241 24.12 7.72 -6.03
C PRO A 241 23.41 7.02 -7.20
N GLU A 242 24.06 5.99 -7.77
CA GLU A 242 23.54 5.18 -8.88
C GLU A 242 22.52 4.12 -8.44
N SER A 243 22.27 3.99 -7.13
CA SER A 243 21.22 3.10 -6.64
C SER A 243 19.86 3.55 -7.17
N ALA A 244 19.03 2.57 -7.52
CA ALA A 244 17.71 2.84 -8.08
C ALA A 244 16.64 2.65 -7.01
N LEU A 245 15.63 3.52 -7.05
CA LEU A 245 14.35 3.25 -6.42
C LEU A 245 13.71 2.05 -7.12
N TRP A 246 13.19 1.09 -6.37
CA TRP A 246 12.46 -0.05 -6.93
C TRP A 246 11.01 -0.12 -6.46
N GLU A 247 10.68 0.58 -5.36
CA GLU A 247 9.32 0.70 -4.86
C GLU A 247 9.05 2.16 -4.44
N LEU A 248 7.88 2.67 -4.81
CA LEU A 248 7.29 3.87 -4.23
C LEU A 248 5.93 3.52 -3.66
N THR A 249 5.75 3.77 -2.38
CA THR A 249 4.53 3.47 -1.65
C THR A 249 3.80 4.74 -1.26
N VAL A 250 2.50 4.75 -1.50
CA VAL A 250 1.59 5.81 -1.04
C VAL A 250 0.77 5.24 0.11
N THR A 251 0.83 5.90 1.26
CA THR A 251 0.12 5.51 2.49
C THR A 251 -1.05 6.45 2.76
N ARG A 252 -2.11 5.98 3.43
CA ARG A 252 -3.12 6.90 3.93
C ARG A 252 -2.49 7.73 5.05
N ARG A 253 -2.64 9.05 5.02
CA ARG A 253 -2.37 9.86 6.21
C ARG A 253 -3.32 9.38 7.30
N ILE A 254 -2.79 8.77 8.35
CA ILE A 254 -3.53 8.61 9.60
C ILE A 254 -3.64 10.03 10.18
N PRO A 255 -4.85 10.61 10.29
CA PRO A 255 -5.01 11.88 10.97
C PRO A 255 -4.45 11.73 12.38
N VAL A 256 -3.44 12.51 12.72
CA VAL A 256 -3.00 12.63 14.12
C VAL A 256 -3.99 13.59 14.77
N GLU A 257 -4.94 13.04 15.53
CA GLU A 257 -5.88 13.83 16.34
C GLU A 257 -5.19 14.51 17.53
#